data_AF-A0A1J7BXT0-F1
#
_entry.id   AF-A0A1J7BXT0-F1
#
_cell.length_a   1.000
_cell.length_b   1.000
_cell.length_c   1.000
_cell.angle_alpha   90.00
_cell.angle_beta   90.00
_cell.angle_gamma   90.00
#
_symmetry.space_group_name_H-M   'P 1'
#
loop_
_entity.id
_entity.type
_entity.pdbx_description
1 polymer ?
#
loop_
_entity_poly.entity_id
_entity_poly.type
_entity_poly.pdbx_seq_one_letter_code
_entity_poly.pdbx_strand_id
1 'polypeptide(L)'
;MEYGYRCAACGRSPKDDAVKLQIDHKIPQILGGDSEPDNLQTLCTACNHDKQAMFKDFKEDFEPLRRAIVLDEVHMRIGELLKAKEGQDVPVALINLVAREENRGDPTKRLRELRQIGWVIVNRKKRDGRRMLSFYRVEHWEPWPEGGPGLAVAKIEHERKLRKAEEMRRRGHAG
;
A
#
# COMPACT_ATOMS: atom_id res chain seq x y z
N MET A 1 8.38 20.54 -8.67
CA MET A 1 8.06 19.21 -9.24
C MET A 1 8.44 18.14 -8.23
N GLU A 2 7.44 17.48 -7.65
CA GLU A 2 7.56 16.49 -6.57
C GLU A 2 8.63 15.40 -6.83
N TYR A 3 8.76 14.95 -8.09
CA TYR A 3 9.62 13.82 -8.47
C TYR A 3 10.97 14.20 -9.11
N GLY A 4 11.32 15.49 -9.19
CA GLY A 4 12.65 15.93 -9.66
C GLY A 4 13.09 15.37 -11.03
N TYR A 5 12.19 15.34 -12.02
CA TYR A 5 12.42 14.73 -13.35
C TYR A 5 12.79 13.23 -13.31
N ARG A 6 12.21 12.49 -12.38
CA ARG A 6 12.37 11.04 -12.25
C ARG A 6 11.03 10.32 -12.32
N CYS A 7 11.09 9.04 -12.66
CA CYS A 7 9.95 8.15 -12.57
C CYS A 7 9.53 8.00 -11.09
N ALA A 8 8.26 8.29 -10.76
CA ALA A 8 7.70 8.16 -9.42
C ALA A 8 7.75 6.71 -8.89
N ALA A 9 7.68 5.72 -9.79
CA ALA A 9 7.69 4.31 -9.40
C ALA A 9 9.10 3.71 -9.24
N CYS A 10 10.06 4.07 -10.10
CA CYS A 10 11.38 3.41 -10.13
C CYS A 10 12.58 4.35 -9.96
N GLY A 11 12.36 5.67 -9.86
CA GLY A 11 13.42 6.67 -9.63
C GLY A 11 14.34 6.97 -10.83
N ARG A 12 14.18 6.26 -11.95
CA ARG A 12 14.98 6.46 -13.16
C ARG A 12 14.75 7.83 -13.79
N SER A 13 15.78 8.44 -14.36
CA SER A 13 15.71 9.74 -15.04
C SER A 13 16.07 9.62 -16.54
N PRO A 14 15.55 10.51 -17.41
CA PRO A 14 15.99 10.56 -18.81
C PRO A 14 17.49 10.77 -18.96
N LYS A 15 18.10 11.55 -18.05
CA LYS A 15 19.51 11.91 -18.06
C LYS A 15 20.42 10.73 -17.73
N ASP A 16 20.08 9.96 -16.70
CA ASP A 16 20.96 8.93 -16.14
C ASP A 16 20.66 7.53 -16.72
N ASP A 17 19.41 7.28 -17.12
CA ASP A 17 18.91 5.94 -17.47
C ASP A 17 18.34 5.83 -18.89
N ALA A 18 18.40 6.92 -19.68
CA ALA A 18 17.86 6.99 -21.04
C ALA A 18 16.36 6.58 -21.15
N VAL A 19 15.58 6.82 -20.10
CA VAL A 19 14.14 6.54 -20.10
C VAL A 19 13.33 7.72 -20.62
N LYS A 20 12.18 7.44 -21.28
CA LYS A 20 11.18 8.46 -21.59
C LYS A 20 10.17 8.56 -20.46
N LEU A 21 9.92 9.77 -19.97
CA LEU A 21 8.89 10.04 -18.96
C LEU A 21 7.59 10.49 -19.63
N GLN A 22 6.48 10.16 -18.99
CA GLN A 22 5.12 10.51 -19.37
C GLN A 22 4.35 10.97 -18.12
N ILE A 23 3.38 11.86 -18.32
CA ILE A 23 2.42 12.21 -17.27
C ILE A 23 1.37 11.11 -17.20
N ASP A 24 1.06 10.65 -16.00
CA ASP A 24 0.06 9.63 -15.71
C ASP A 24 -0.67 9.97 -14.40
N HIS A 25 -1.89 9.47 -14.22
CA HIS A 25 -2.66 9.69 -13.01
C HIS A 25 -2.22 8.75 -11.88
N LYS A 26 -2.02 9.28 -10.65
CA LYS A 26 -1.80 8.48 -9.43
C LYS A 26 -2.97 7.54 -9.24
N ILE A 27 -4.20 8.06 -9.22
CA ILE A 27 -5.46 7.31 -9.26
C ILE A 27 -5.97 7.31 -10.70
N PRO A 28 -6.10 6.15 -11.36
CA PRO A 28 -6.68 6.08 -12.70
C PRO A 28 -8.07 6.72 -12.79
N GLN A 29 -8.38 7.36 -13.92
CA GLN A 29 -9.71 7.92 -14.17
C GLN A 29 -10.83 6.88 -14.07
N ILE A 30 -10.57 5.63 -14.48
CA ILE A 30 -11.52 4.51 -14.33
C ILE A 30 -11.91 4.24 -12.86
N LEU A 31 -11.09 4.67 -11.89
CA LEU A 31 -11.33 4.58 -10.46
C LEU A 31 -11.81 5.90 -9.84
N GLY A 32 -12.13 6.90 -10.67
CA GLY A 32 -12.60 8.21 -10.22
C GLY A 32 -11.49 9.23 -9.93
N GLY A 33 -10.25 8.99 -10.36
CA GLY A 33 -9.19 9.99 -10.25
C GLY A 33 -9.41 11.19 -11.18
N ASP A 34 -9.24 12.41 -10.65
CA ASP A 34 -9.32 13.66 -11.41
C ASP A 34 -8.03 13.93 -12.21
N SER A 35 -7.97 15.04 -12.95
CA SER A 35 -6.75 15.47 -13.66
C SER A 35 -6.08 16.66 -12.97
N GLU A 36 -6.34 16.84 -11.68
CA GLU A 36 -5.72 17.90 -10.89
C GLU A 36 -4.24 17.59 -10.65
N PRO A 37 -3.37 18.61 -10.52
CA PRO A 37 -1.93 18.41 -10.36
C PRO A 37 -1.53 17.42 -9.25
N ASP A 38 -2.30 17.37 -8.17
CA ASP A 38 -2.05 16.48 -7.03
C ASP A 38 -2.28 15.00 -7.36
N ASN A 39 -3.15 14.69 -8.34
CA ASN A 39 -3.37 13.34 -8.85
C ASN A 39 -2.48 13.00 -10.05
N LEU A 40 -1.52 13.84 -10.44
CA LEU A 40 -0.59 13.55 -11.52
C LEU A 40 0.77 13.09 -11.00
N GLN A 41 1.40 12.16 -11.72
CA GLN A 41 2.74 11.66 -11.47
C GLN A 41 3.51 11.48 -12.78
N THR A 42 4.85 11.51 -12.70
CA THR A 42 5.72 11.21 -13.83
C THR A 42 6.14 9.74 -13.81
N LEU A 43 5.78 8.96 -14.82
CA LEU A 43 6.21 7.57 -14.96
C LEU A 43 7.06 7.37 -16.21
N CYS A 44 8.02 6.44 -16.15
CA CYS A 44 8.68 5.99 -17.38
C CYS A 44 7.75 5.07 -18.18
N THR A 45 7.97 4.96 -19.50
CA THR A 45 7.13 4.13 -20.39
C THR A 45 6.92 2.71 -19.88
N ALA A 46 7.96 2.07 -19.33
CA ALA A 46 7.86 0.73 -18.76
C ALA A 46 6.95 0.66 -17.53
N CYS A 47 7.14 1.57 -16.56
CA CYS A 47 6.30 1.61 -15.35
C CYS A 47 4.85 2.00 -15.66
N ASN A 48 4.64 2.88 -16.63
CA ASN A 48 3.30 3.23 -17.09
C ASN A 48 2.58 2.02 -17.70
N HIS A 49 3.26 1.24 -18.55
CA HIS A 49 2.72 0.01 -19.12
C HIS A 49 2.43 -1.04 -18.04
N ASP A 50 3.34 -1.23 -17.06
CA ASP A 50 3.15 -2.15 -15.94
C ASP A 50 1.92 -1.74 -15.10
N LYS A 51 1.72 -0.43 -14.86
CA LYS A 51 0.52 0.10 -14.18
C LYS A 51 -0.75 -0.22 -14.96
N GLN A 52 -0.77 0.02 -16.27
CA GLN A 52 -1.94 -0.30 -17.11
C GLN A 52 -2.24 -1.81 -17.14
N ALA A 53 -1.21 -2.65 -17.22
CA ALA A 53 -1.36 -4.10 -17.21
C ALA A 53 -2.02 -4.61 -15.91
N MET A 54 -1.71 -4.01 -14.76
CA MET A 54 -2.30 -4.37 -13.48
C MET A 54 -3.83 -4.24 -13.44
N PHE A 55 -4.40 -3.30 -14.20
CA PHE A 55 -5.85 -3.09 -14.25
C PHE A 55 -6.56 -4.00 -15.27
N LYS A 56 -5.83 -4.73 -16.12
CA LYS A 56 -6.42 -5.66 -17.09
C LYS A 56 -7.04 -6.89 -16.41
N ASP A 57 -6.52 -7.29 -15.25
CA ASP A 57 -7.01 -8.45 -14.49
C ASP A 57 -8.26 -8.14 -13.65
N PHE A 58 -8.58 -6.85 -13.46
CA PHE A 58 -9.86 -6.40 -12.92
C PHE A 58 -10.90 -6.51 -14.03
N LYS A 59 -11.34 -7.74 -14.30
CA LYS A 59 -12.42 -8.07 -15.23
C LYS A 59 -13.69 -7.33 -14.82
N GLU A 60 -13.80 -6.10 -15.32
CA GLU A 60 -14.94 -5.19 -15.37
C GLU A 60 -15.53 -4.70 -14.03
N ASP A 61 -15.28 -5.36 -12.90
CA ASP A 61 -15.73 -4.88 -11.58
C ASP A 61 -14.63 -4.14 -10.79
N PHE A 62 -14.64 -2.82 -10.94
CA PHE A 62 -13.82 -1.88 -10.17
C PHE A 62 -14.51 -1.33 -8.93
N GLU A 63 -15.76 -1.71 -8.67
CA GLU A 63 -16.56 -1.12 -7.60
C GLU A 63 -15.92 -1.29 -6.22
N PRO A 64 -15.37 -2.46 -5.85
CA PRO A 64 -14.69 -2.58 -4.57
C PRO A 64 -13.46 -1.69 -4.44
N LEU A 65 -12.74 -1.44 -5.55
CA LEU A 65 -11.60 -0.53 -5.56
C LEU A 65 -12.05 0.93 -5.39
N ARG A 66 -13.11 1.34 -6.09
CA ARG A 66 -13.67 2.70 -5.97
C ARG A 66 -14.12 2.97 -4.54
N ARG A 67 -14.84 2.03 -3.93
CA ARG A 67 -15.28 2.11 -2.53
C ARG A 67 -14.11 2.18 -1.56
N ALA A 68 -13.06 1.40 -1.79
CA ALA A 68 -11.88 1.41 -0.93
C ALA A 68 -11.09 2.73 -1.05
N ILE A 69 -10.95 3.32 -2.25
CA ILE A 69 -10.09 4.51 -2.48
C ILE A 69 -10.59 5.77 -1.75
N VAL A 70 -11.88 5.85 -1.45
CA VAL A 70 -12.51 7.01 -0.82
C VAL A 70 -12.55 6.95 0.71
N LEU A 71 -12.12 5.86 1.35
CA LEU A 71 -12.14 5.77 2.82
C LEU A 71 -11.02 6.62 3.44
N ASP A 72 -11.31 7.25 4.58
CA ASP A 72 -10.40 8.20 5.21
C ASP A 72 -9.08 7.55 5.66
N GLU A 73 -9.17 6.45 6.41
CA GLU A 73 -8.01 5.77 6.96
C GLU A 73 -7.36 4.81 5.98
N VAL A 74 -6.03 4.93 5.82
CA VAL A 74 -5.21 4.06 4.95
C VAL A 74 -5.42 2.56 5.25
N HIS A 75 -5.58 2.18 6.51
CA HIS A 75 -5.83 0.78 6.90
C HIS A 75 -7.16 0.28 6.35
N MET A 76 -8.21 1.11 6.39
CA MET A 76 -9.52 0.74 5.86
C MET A 76 -9.45 0.60 4.34
N ARG A 77 -8.77 1.51 3.64
CA ARG A 77 -8.57 1.41 2.19
C ARG A 77 -7.90 0.09 1.80
N ILE A 78 -6.78 -0.23 2.44
CA ILE A 78 -6.06 -1.49 2.19
C ILE A 78 -6.91 -2.70 2.60
N GLY A 79 -7.58 -2.64 3.74
CA GLY A 79 -8.36 -3.75 4.26
C GLY A 79 -9.59 -4.08 3.42
N GLU A 80 -10.36 -3.07 3.00
CA GLU A 80 -11.53 -3.28 2.13
C GLU A 80 -11.12 -3.81 0.75
N LEU A 81 -9.96 -3.36 0.22
CA LEU A 81 -9.36 -3.98 -0.96
C LEU A 81 -9.09 -5.47 -0.73
N LEU A 82 -8.46 -5.83 0.39
CA LEU A 82 -8.11 -7.22 0.70
C LEU A 82 -9.37 -8.08 0.92
N LYS A 83 -10.39 -7.58 1.62
CA LYS A 83 -11.69 -8.26 1.80
C LYS A 83 -12.38 -8.52 0.46
N ALA A 84 -12.40 -7.52 -0.42
CA ALA A 84 -12.97 -7.67 -1.76
C ALA A 84 -12.25 -8.72 -2.64
N LYS A 85 -11.00 -9.05 -2.26
CA LYS A 85 -10.15 -10.04 -2.93
C LYS A 85 -9.81 -11.19 -1.99
N GLU A 86 -10.69 -11.51 -1.04
CA GLU A 86 -10.47 -12.58 -0.08
C GLU A 86 -10.14 -13.90 -0.80
N GLY A 87 -9.11 -14.60 -0.30
CA GLY A 87 -8.57 -15.81 -0.92
C GLY A 87 -7.72 -15.59 -2.19
N GLN A 88 -7.62 -14.37 -2.73
CA GLN A 88 -6.84 -14.05 -3.93
C GLN A 88 -5.51 -13.37 -3.58
N ASP A 89 -4.54 -13.51 -4.50
CA ASP A 89 -3.24 -12.82 -4.37
C ASP A 89 -3.33 -11.40 -4.92
N VAL A 90 -3.28 -10.41 -4.03
CA VAL A 90 -3.30 -8.99 -4.40
C VAL A 90 -1.87 -8.46 -4.58
N PRO A 91 -1.50 -7.91 -5.76
CA PRO A 91 -0.16 -7.39 -5.98
C PRO A 91 0.10 -6.18 -5.06
N VAL A 92 1.32 -6.09 -4.52
CA VAL A 92 1.71 -4.96 -3.65
C VAL A 92 1.49 -3.61 -4.33
N ALA A 93 1.67 -3.53 -5.64
CA ALA A 93 1.49 -2.29 -6.39
C ALA A 93 0.04 -1.77 -6.36
N LEU A 94 -0.96 -2.66 -6.27
CA LEU A 94 -2.35 -2.26 -6.08
C LEU A 94 -2.63 -1.80 -4.64
N ILE A 95 -2.00 -2.46 -3.66
CA ILE A 95 -2.08 -2.03 -2.26
C ILE A 95 -1.55 -0.61 -2.14
N ASN A 96 -0.44 -0.29 -2.83
CA ASN A 96 0.15 1.06 -2.82
C ASN A 96 -0.79 2.09 -3.44
N LEU A 97 -1.44 1.73 -4.54
CA LEU A 97 -2.42 2.58 -5.21
C LEU A 97 -3.54 2.99 -4.24
N VAL A 98 -4.13 2.00 -3.56
CA VAL A 98 -5.25 2.22 -2.64
C VAL A 98 -4.80 2.88 -1.34
N ALA A 99 -3.56 2.63 -0.89
CA ALA A 99 -3.00 3.23 0.31
C ALA A 99 -2.82 4.76 0.20
N ARG A 100 -2.61 5.31 -1.01
CA ARG A 100 -2.36 6.75 -1.28
C ARG A 100 -1.42 7.43 -0.28
N GLU A 101 -0.44 6.69 0.26
CA GLU A 101 0.57 7.28 1.15
C GLU A 101 1.64 7.95 0.28
N GLU A 102 1.67 9.27 0.30
CA GLU A 102 2.75 10.06 -0.31
C GLU A 102 4.05 9.85 0.50
N ASN A 103 5.21 9.79 -0.17
CA ASN A 103 6.56 9.50 0.38
C ASN A 103 6.90 8.04 0.71
N ARG A 104 6.93 7.16 -0.30
CA ARG A 104 7.43 5.77 -0.14
C ARG A 104 6.79 5.07 1.06
N GLY A 105 5.50 5.31 1.30
CA GLY A 105 4.77 4.64 2.37
C GLY A 105 5.03 3.15 2.28
N ASP A 106 5.63 2.58 3.32
CA ASP A 106 5.97 1.17 3.35
C ASP A 106 4.66 0.39 3.52
N PRO A 107 4.10 -0.20 2.47
CA PRO A 107 2.81 -0.90 2.55
C PRO A 107 2.93 -2.09 3.49
N THR A 108 4.15 -2.62 3.67
CA THR A 108 4.43 -3.68 4.63
C THR A 108 4.24 -3.22 6.07
N LYS A 109 4.36 -1.92 6.35
CA LYS A 109 4.00 -1.32 7.64
C LYS A 109 2.50 -1.43 7.88
N ARG A 110 1.66 -0.95 6.96
CA ARG A 110 0.19 -1.00 7.11
C ARG A 110 -0.35 -2.43 7.19
N LEU A 111 0.21 -3.33 6.38
CA LEU A 111 -0.10 -4.75 6.45
C LEU A 111 0.34 -5.39 7.78
N ARG A 112 1.42 -4.89 8.40
CA ARG A 112 1.85 -5.34 9.74
C ARG A 112 0.92 -4.81 10.82
N GLU A 113 0.48 -3.56 10.71
CA GLU A 113 -0.48 -2.94 11.62
C GLU A 113 -1.85 -3.64 11.57
N LEU A 114 -2.33 -4.02 10.37
CA LEU A 114 -3.53 -4.86 10.23
C LEU A 114 -3.37 -6.22 10.94
N ARG A 115 -2.18 -6.85 10.86
CA ARG A 115 -1.90 -8.08 11.61
C ARG A 115 -1.91 -7.88 13.12
N GLN A 116 -1.54 -6.69 13.62
CA GLN A 116 -1.58 -6.40 15.05
C GLN A 116 -3.02 -6.35 15.59
N ILE A 117 -3.99 -5.96 14.76
CA ILE A 117 -5.41 -5.93 15.11
C ILE A 117 -6.14 -7.25 14.76
N GLY A 118 -5.40 -8.35 14.60
CA GLY A 118 -5.96 -9.70 14.48
C GLY A 118 -6.12 -10.25 13.07
N TRP A 119 -5.81 -9.48 12.03
CA TRP A 119 -5.91 -9.99 10.66
C TRP A 119 -4.80 -10.99 10.31
N VAL A 120 -5.12 -12.01 9.53
CA VAL A 120 -4.15 -12.97 8.99
C VAL A 120 -3.91 -12.65 7.52
N ILE A 121 -2.75 -12.06 7.24
CA ILE A 121 -2.35 -11.66 5.89
C ILE A 121 -1.03 -12.35 5.55
N VAL A 122 -1.01 -13.17 4.50
CA VAL A 122 0.19 -13.88 4.05
C VAL A 122 0.85 -13.18 2.87
N ASN A 123 2.19 -13.25 2.80
CA ASN A 123 2.97 -12.76 1.66
C ASN A 123 3.26 -13.93 0.71
N ARG A 124 3.01 -13.73 -0.59
CA ARG A 124 3.38 -14.64 -1.67
C ARG A 124 4.31 -13.92 -2.63
N LYS A 125 5.35 -14.60 -3.11
CA LYS A 125 6.31 -14.04 -4.06
C LYS A 125 6.21 -14.79 -5.39
N LYS A 126 6.04 -14.07 -6.52
CA LYS A 126 6.03 -14.67 -7.87
C LYS A 126 7.07 -14.02 -8.77
N ARG A 127 7.94 -14.84 -9.37
CA ARG A 127 9.04 -14.39 -10.23
C ARG A 127 8.46 -13.92 -11.57
N ASP A 128 8.85 -12.72 -11.98
CA ASP A 128 8.49 -12.15 -13.28
C ASP A 128 9.78 -11.72 -14.00
N GLY A 129 10.25 -12.59 -14.90
CA GLY A 129 11.58 -12.48 -15.50
C GLY A 129 12.69 -12.37 -14.43
N ARG A 130 13.36 -11.22 -14.38
CA ARG A 130 14.41 -10.91 -13.39
C ARG A 130 13.89 -10.24 -12.10
N ARG A 131 12.62 -9.83 -12.08
CA ARG A 131 12.03 -9.10 -10.94
C ARG A 131 11.32 -10.07 -10.00
N MET A 132 11.36 -9.73 -8.71
CA MET A 132 10.64 -10.48 -7.68
C MET A 132 9.40 -9.69 -7.25
N LEU A 133 8.20 -10.12 -7.65
CA LEU A 133 6.95 -9.45 -7.31
C LEU A 133 6.37 -10.01 -6.01
N SER A 134 5.91 -9.11 -5.13
CA SER A 134 5.23 -9.48 -3.87
C SER A 134 3.73 -9.31 -4.01
N PHE A 135 3.01 -10.29 -3.49
CA PHE A 135 1.57 -10.35 -3.41
C PHE A 135 1.17 -10.59 -1.95
N TYR A 136 -0.01 -10.14 -1.59
CA TYR A 136 -0.59 -10.37 -0.27
C TYR A 136 -1.98 -10.94 -0.41
N ARG A 137 -2.28 -11.90 0.46
CA ARG A 137 -3.60 -12.55 0.53
C ARG A 137 -4.09 -12.45 1.97
N VAL A 138 -5.32 -12.01 2.15
CA VAL A 138 -6.01 -12.14 3.43
C VAL A 138 -6.58 -13.56 3.54
N GLU A 139 -6.24 -14.24 4.62
CA GLU A 139 -6.77 -15.58 4.97
C GLU A 139 -7.81 -15.49 6.08
N HIS A 140 -7.73 -14.45 6.92
CA HIS A 140 -8.72 -14.12 7.95
C HIS A 140 -8.68 -12.62 8.24
N TRP A 141 -9.83 -12.03 8.56
CA TRP A 141 -9.95 -10.63 8.95
C TRP A 141 -10.91 -10.48 10.13
N GLU A 142 -10.64 -9.46 10.95
CA GLU A 142 -11.49 -9.08 12.07
C GLU A 142 -12.34 -7.85 11.71
N PRO A 143 -13.56 -7.70 12.27
CA PRO A 143 -14.34 -6.48 12.15
C PRO A 143 -13.52 -5.24 12.51
N TRP A 144 -13.85 -4.11 11.89
CA TRP A 144 -13.14 -2.87 12.20
C TRP A 144 -13.35 -2.48 13.67
N PRO A 145 -12.27 -2.14 14.40
CA PRO A 145 -12.37 -1.77 15.79
C PRO A 145 -13.12 -0.43 15.95
N GLU A 146 -13.78 -0.28 17.09
CA GLU A 146 -14.45 0.97 17.45
C GLU A 146 -13.45 2.13 17.48
N GLY A 147 -13.81 3.25 16.85
CA GLY A 147 -12.94 4.43 16.70
C GLY A 147 -11.84 4.29 15.66
N GLY A 148 -11.84 3.21 14.86
CA GLY A 148 -11.00 3.06 13.69
C GLY A 148 -9.70 2.28 13.90
N PRO A 149 -9.17 1.63 12.84
CA PRO A 149 -7.96 0.82 12.93
C PRO A 149 -6.71 1.62 13.33
N GLY A 150 -6.60 2.89 12.92
CA GLY A 150 -5.47 3.75 13.30
C GLY A 150 -5.38 3.97 14.81
N LEU A 151 -6.53 4.21 15.46
CA LEU A 151 -6.59 4.36 16.91
C LEU A 151 -6.25 3.05 17.63
N ALA A 152 -6.77 1.92 17.15
CA ALA A 152 -6.47 0.61 17.72
C ALA A 152 -4.97 0.26 17.64
N VAL A 153 -4.35 0.52 16.49
CA VAL A 153 -2.90 0.33 16.29
C VAL A 153 -2.10 1.22 17.26
N ALA A 154 -2.46 2.50 17.38
CA ALA A 154 -1.78 3.42 18.29
C ALA A 154 -1.84 2.96 19.76
N LYS A 155 -3.00 2.44 20.20
CA LYS A 155 -3.16 1.86 21.55
C LYS A 155 -2.23 0.66 21.75
N ILE A 156 -2.21 -0.29 20.82
CA ILE A 156 -1.35 -1.48 20.87
C ILE A 156 0.13 -1.08 20.94
N GLU A 157 0.55 -0.13 20.10
CA GLU A 157 1.94 0.35 20.10
C GLU A 157 2.33 1.04 21.40
N HIS A 158 1.42 1.84 21.98
CA HIS A 158 1.63 2.50 23.26
C HIS A 158 1.85 1.50 24.39
N GLU A 159 0.95 0.51 24.53
CA GLU A 159 1.07 -0.53 25.55
C GLU A 159 2.35 -1.36 25.38
N ARG A 160 2.73 -1.68 24.13
CA ARG A 160 3.99 -2.39 23.86
C ARG A 160 5.20 -1.58 24.32
N LYS A 161 5.20 -0.26 24.13
CA LYS A 161 6.28 0.63 24.62
C LYS A 161 6.33 0.65 26.14
N LEU A 162 5.18 0.72 26.82
CA LEU A 162 5.10 0.66 28.28
C LEU A 162 5.68 -0.65 28.84
N ARG A 163 5.25 -1.80 28.31
CA ARG A 163 5.78 -3.13 28.69
C ARG A 163 7.30 -3.21 28.52
N LYS A 164 7.80 -2.77 27.37
CA LYS A 164 9.25 -2.77 27.07
C LYS A 164 10.04 -1.87 28.04
N ALA A 165 9.50 -0.69 28.38
CA ALA A 165 10.13 0.23 29.32
C ALA A 165 10.15 -0.32 30.76
N GLU A 166 9.11 -1.06 31.15
CA GLU A 166 9.08 -1.77 32.43
C GLU A 166 10.11 -2.90 32.49
N GLU A 167 10.20 -3.72 31.44
CA GLU A 167 11.21 -4.79 31.33
C GLU A 167 12.64 -4.24 31.41
N MET A 168 12.94 -3.13 30.72
CA MET A 168 14.25 -2.48 30.79
C MET A 168 14.57 -1.97 32.20
N ARG A 169 13.59 -1.34 32.87
CA ARG A 169 13.75 -0.88 34.25
C ARG A 169 14.06 -2.04 35.20
N ARG A 170 13.34 -3.17 35.07
CA ARG A 170 13.58 -4.38 35.88
C ARG A 170 14.98 -4.97 35.64
N ARG A 171 15.47 -4.99 34.40
CA ARG A 171 16.82 -5.47 34.06
C ARG A 171 17.93 -4.54 34.56
N GLY A 172 17.70 -3.23 34.55
CA GLY A 172 18.66 -2.23 35.04
C GLY A 172 18.78 -2.16 36.57
N HIS A 173 17.80 -2.65 37.33
CA HIS A 173 17.89 -2.78 38.80
C HIS A 173 18.49 -4.12 39.25
N ALA A 174 18.77 -5.04 38.31
CA ALA A 174 19.29 -6.38 38.58
C ALA A 174 20.79 -6.53 38.26
N GLY A 175 21.50 -5.43 37.97
CA GLY A 175 22.94 -5.36 37.74
C GLY A 175 23.56 -4.24 38.54
#